data_AF-A0A6N9VBA2-F1
#
_entry.id   AF-A0A6N9VBA2-F1
#
_cell.length_a   1.000
_cell.length_b   1.000
_cell.length_c   1.000
_cell.angle_alpha   90.00
_cell.angle_beta   90.00
_cell.angle_gamma   90.00
#
_symmetry.space_group_name_H-M   'P 1'
#
loop_
_entity.id
_entity.type
_entity.pdbx_description
1 polymer ?
#
loop_
_entity_poly.entity_id
_entity_poly.type
_entity_poly.pdbx_seq_one_letter_code
_entity_poly.pdbx_strand_id
1 'polypeptide(L)'
;PGGLSARFVQERLARLASLPPEARYPAGGWGRLVERMAGHARAIGVAVETAARVDTRTLGELSRTGPVVVATSLDAARTLLDDASLTWESGRTVLVDLAVRTRRGDAFVVSDLDAPGWLERFTAQDPGLAPAGEQLLQGQFPIGPDARRAEGAARAEELLDLGFPGWRDRTTWRSEALADGRTGAVDRPGTTWRDRPSVVRGDGIFLAGDQVAAPGLLSEVSFTSGIEAALLAVKAAGRRPGSGVDLNRT
;
A
#
# COMPACT_ATOMS: atom_id res chain seq x y z
N PRO A 1 -16.11 11.39 13.01
CA PRO A 1 -16.24 12.13 11.72
C PRO A 1 -15.52 13.49 11.81
N GLY A 2 -14.95 14.00 10.71
CA GLY A 2 -14.30 15.33 10.69
C GLY A 2 -12.87 15.39 11.26
N GLY A 3 -12.24 14.25 11.55
CA GLY A 3 -10.89 14.21 12.11
C GLY A 3 -9.76 14.46 11.11
N LEU A 4 -10.05 14.45 9.81
CA LEU A 4 -9.06 14.56 8.73
C LEU A 4 -9.07 15.95 8.11
N SER A 5 -7.95 16.32 7.49
CA SER A 5 -7.83 17.56 6.72
C SER A 5 -8.86 17.61 5.58
N ALA A 6 -9.61 18.70 5.48
CA ALA A 6 -10.57 18.91 4.40
C ALA A 6 -9.89 18.82 3.02
N ARG A 7 -8.66 19.34 2.89
CA ARG A 7 -7.84 19.22 1.68
C ARG A 7 -7.56 17.74 1.34
N PHE A 8 -7.18 16.96 2.34
CA PHE A 8 -6.88 15.54 2.19
C PHE A 8 -8.09 14.74 1.71
N VAL A 9 -9.27 15.02 2.27
CA VAL A 9 -10.54 14.38 1.91
C VAL A 9 -11.02 14.85 0.53
N GLN A 10 -10.96 16.15 0.25
CA GLN A 10 -11.43 16.72 -1.01
C GLN A 10 -10.74 16.11 -2.23
N GLU A 11 -9.42 15.90 -2.17
CA GLU A 11 -8.68 15.24 -3.25
C GLU A 11 -9.21 13.82 -3.51
N ARG A 12 -9.47 13.04 -2.46
CA ARG A 12 -9.99 11.66 -2.56
C ARG A 12 -11.39 11.63 -3.15
N LEU A 13 -12.27 12.51 -2.67
CA LEU A 13 -13.65 12.60 -3.18
C LEU A 13 -13.67 13.02 -4.65
N ALA A 14 -12.84 13.99 -5.04
CA ALA A 14 -12.76 14.45 -6.43
C ALA A 14 -12.35 13.31 -7.38
N ARG A 15 -11.36 12.49 -7.00
CA ARG A 15 -10.90 11.35 -7.82
C ARG A 15 -11.88 10.18 -7.80
N LEU A 16 -12.52 9.92 -6.66
CA LEU A 16 -13.54 8.87 -6.56
C LEU A 16 -14.78 9.19 -7.42
N ALA A 17 -15.18 10.47 -7.46
CA ALA A 17 -16.35 10.93 -8.21
C ALA A 17 -16.02 11.35 -9.66
N SER A 18 -14.80 11.13 -10.14
CA SER A 18 -14.37 11.59 -11.46
C SER A 18 -15.12 10.84 -12.58
N LEU A 19 -15.46 11.58 -13.66
CA LEU A 19 -15.99 11.02 -14.88
C LEU A 19 -15.16 11.51 -16.08
N PRO A 20 -14.43 10.63 -16.79
CA PRO A 20 -14.38 9.17 -16.61
C PRO A 20 -13.69 8.74 -15.29
N PRO A 21 -13.94 7.52 -14.80
CA PRO A 21 -13.26 7.00 -13.61
C PRO A 21 -11.74 7.01 -13.79
N GLU A 22 -11.04 7.57 -12.80
CA GLU A 22 -9.57 7.57 -12.77
C GLU A 22 -9.00 6.22 -12.34
N ALA A 23 -9.75 5.45 -11.53
CA ALA A 23 -9.34 4.13 -11.09
C ALA A 23 -9.20 3.16 -12.27
N ARG A 24 -8.06 2.48 -12.36
CA ARG A 24 -7.76 1.46 -13.37
C ARG A 24 -7.43 0.14 -12.69
N TYR A 25 -7.97 -0.93 -13.23
CA TYR A 25 -7.75 -2.29 -12.74
C TYR A 25 -6.68 -2.94 -13.60
N PRO A 26 -5.51 -3.30 -13.06
CA PRO A 26 -4.54 -4.06 -13.83
C PRO A 26 -5.09 -5.46 -14.12
N ALA A 27 -5.04 -5.88 -15.38
CA ALA A 27 -5.40 -7.25 -15.75
C ALA A 27 -4.48 -8.26 -15.03
N GLY A 28 -5.08 -9.25 -14.37
CA GLY A 28 -4.43 -10.19 -13.45
C GLY A 28 -4.16 -9.63 -12.04
N GLY A 29 -4.68 -8.44 -11.73
CA GLY A 29 -4.59 -7.83 -10.41
C GLY A 29 -3.18 -7.37 -10.01
N TRP A 30 -3.02 -7.06 -8.73
CA TRP A 30 -1.74 -6.59 -8.16
C TRP A 30 -0.63 -7.63 -8.23
N GLY A 31 -0.95 -8.92 -8.07
CA GLY A 31 0.03 -10.02 -8.16
C GLY A 31 0.77 -10.00 -9.50
N ARG A 32 0.03 -9.92 -10.61
CA ARG A 32 0.62 -9.87 -11.94
C ARG A 32 1.44 -8.61 -12.19
N LEU A 33 1.05 -7.47 -11.61
CA LEU A 33 1.86 -6.24 -11.69
C LEU A 33 3.21 -6.43 -10.98
N VAL A 34 3.20 -6.96 -9.75
CA VAL A 34 4.41 -7.21 -8.96
C VAL A 34 5.32 -8.24 -9.64
N GLU A 35 4.75 -9.33 -10.17
CA GLU A 35 5.51 -10.33 -10.93
C GLU A 35 6.22 -9.74 -12.15
N ARG A 36 5.55 -8.85 -12.90
CA ARG A 36 6.16 -8.17 -14.04
C ARG A 36 7.32 -7.26 -13.62
N MET A 37 7.17 -6.51 -12.53
CA MET A 37 8.26 -5.67 -12.00
C MET A 37 9.45 -6.52 -11.55
N ALA A 38 9.20 -7.60 -10.81
CA ALA A 38 10.24 -8.52 -10.36
C ALA A 38 10.93 -9.23 -11.53
N GLY A 39 10.16 -9.64 -12.55
CA GLY A 39 10.69 -10.23 -13.78
C GLY A 39 11.58 -9.25 -14.54
N HIS A 40 11.16 -7.99 -14.68
CA HIS A 40 11.96 -6.95 -15.32
C HIS A 40 13.27 -6.67 -14.55
N ALA A 41 13.20 -6.54 -13.22
CA ALA A 41 14.38 -6.32 -12.38
C ALA A 41 15.43 -7.43 -12.58
N ARG A 42 15.00 -8.70 -12.54
CA ARG A 42 15.90 -9.84 -12.81
C ARG A 42 16.47 -9.82 -14.22
N ALA A 43 15.68 -9.46 -15.23
CA ALA A 43 16.12 -9.38 -16.62
C ALA A 43 17.21 -8.34 -16.86
N ILE A 44 17.27 -7.28 -16.04
CA ILE A 44 18.35 -6.27 -16.08
C ILE A 44 19.48 -6.56 -15.08
N GLY A 45 19.53 -7.76 -14.49
CA GLY A 45 20.61 -8.21 -13.63
C GLY A 45 20.48 -7.85 -12.14
N VAL A 46 19.32 -7.39 -11.68
CA VAL A 46 19.08 -7.15 -10.24
C VAL A 46 18.99 -8.48 -9.50
N ALA A 47 19.84 -8.65 -8.48
CA ALA A 47 19.74 -9.75 -7.53
C ALA A 47 18.51 -9.55 -6.62
N VAL A 48 17.66 -10.56 -6.53
CA VAL A 48 16.47 -10.55 -5.68
C VAL A 48 16.56 -11.73 -4.71
N GLU A 49 16.72 -11.42 -3.43
CA GLU A 49 16.79 -12.40 -2.36
C GLU A 49 15.48 -12.38 -1.55
N THR A 50 14.88 -13.55 -1.36
CA THR A 50 13.69 -13.74 -0.50
C THR A 50 14.07 -14.60 0.71
N ALA A 51 13.22 -14.60 1.73
CA ALA A 51 13.52 -15.24 3.02
C ALA A 51 14.81 -14.72 3.70
N ALA A 52 15.31 -13.56 3.27
CA ALA A 52 16.44 -12.86 3.86
C ALA A 52 15.93 -11.76 4.80
N ARG A 53 16.09 -11.94 6.11
CA ARG A 53 15.72 -10.93 7.10
C ARG A 53 16.83 -9.89 7.21
N VAL A 54 16.47 -8.62 7.03
CA VAL A 54 17.36 -7.48 7.29
C VAL A 54 17.10 -6.99 8.71
N ASP A 55 18.12 -7.06 9.56
CA ASP A 55 18.14 -6.42 10.88
C ASP A 55 19.02 -5.16 10.85
N THR A 56 19.11 -4.45 11.98
CA THR A 56 19.89 -3.22 12.11
C THR A 56 21.39 -3.43 11.80
N ARG A 57 21.94 -4.60 12.13
CA ARG A 57 23.35 -4.92 11.84
C ARG A 57 23.54 -5.12 10.34
N THR A 58 22.69 -5.92 9.70
CA THR A 58 22.71 -6.14 8.25
C THR A 58 22.52 -4.83 7.49
N LEU A 59 21.60 -3.97 7.93
CA LEU A 59 21.43 -2.65 7.35
C LEU A 59 22.70 -1.81 7.44
N GLY A 60 23.36 -1.78 8.60
CA GLY A 60 24.63 -1.07 8.78
C GLY A 60 25.76 -1.63 7.92
N GLU A 61 25.78 -2.94 7.66
CA GLU A 61 26.69 -3.56 6.69
C GLU A 61 26.41 -3.09 5.26
N LEU A 62 25.14 -3.06 4.84
CA LEU A 62 24.72 -2.62 3.51
C LEU A 62 24.99 -1.13 3.26
N SER A 63 24.74 -0.26 4.25
CA SER A 63 24.95 1.18 4.09
C SER A 63 26.43 1.56 3.90
N ARG A 64 27.37 0.70 4.31
CA ARG A 64 28.80 0.87 4.02
C ARG A 64 29.17 0.53 2.58
N THR A 65 28.40 -0.33 1.91
CA THR A 65 28.69 -0.74 0.52
C THR A 65 28.07 0.22 -0.50
N GLY A 66 27.03 0.96 -0.13
CA GLY A 66 26.40 1.97 -0.98
C GLY A 66 25.11 2.53 -0.37
N PRO A 67 24.41 3.39 -1.13
CA PRO A 67 23.13 3.94 -0.70
C PRO A 67 22.07 2.83 -0.56
N VAL A 68 21.21 2.95 0.43
CA VAL A 68 20.17 1.95 0.75
C VAL A 68 18.79 2.60 0.69
N VAL A 69 17.85 1.95 0.01
CA VAL A 69 16.43 2.30 0.05
C VAL A 69 15.71 1.31 0.97
N VAL A 70 15.11 1.81 2.04
CA VAL A 70 14.27 1.05 2.96
C VAL A 70 12.82 1.17 2.49
N ALA A 71 12.27 0.08 1.95
CA ALA A 71 10.91 0.01 1.42
C ALA A 71 10.06 -1.00 2.22
N THR A 72 9.68 -0.63 3.44
CA THR A 72 8.87 -1.45 4.36
C THR A 72 7.82 -0.59 5.06
N SER A 73 6.93 -1.19 5.86
CA SER A 73 5.97 -0.44 6.68
C SER A 73 6.70 0.55 7.60
N LEU A 74 6.11 1.72 7.85
CA LEU A 74 6.74 2.78 8.64
C LEU A 74 7.16 2.30 10.05
N ASP A 75 6.34 1.47 10.70
CA ASP A 75 6.67 0.87 12.01
C ASP A 75 7.90 -0.05 11.98
N ALA A 76 8.05 -0.83 10.90
CA ALA A 76 9.23 -1.66 10.71
C ALA A 76 10.46 -0.81 10.42
N ALA A 77 10.32 0.28 9.64
CA ALA A 77 11.39 1.22 9.39
C ALA A 77 11.84 1.94 10.67
N ARG A 78 10.90 2.37 11.53
CA ARG A 78 11.17 2.92 12.87
C ARG A 78 12.07 2.01 13.69
N THR A 79 11.75 0.71 13.72
CA THR A 79 12.52 -0.28 14.47
C THR A 79 13.88 -0.53 13.82
N LEU A 80 13.92 -0.68 12.49
CA LEU A 80 15.13 -1.00 11.75
C LEU A 80 16.17 0.13 11.81
N LEU A 81 15.71 1.38 11.77
CA LEU A 81 16.53 2.59 11.79
C LEU A 81 16.76 3.15 13.20
N ASP A 82 16.16 2.54 14.23
CA ASP A 82 16.16 3.06 15.61
C ASP A 82 15.75 4.54 15.69
N ASP A 83 14.68 4.89 14.97
CA ASP A 83 14.25 6.28 14.78
C ASP A 83 12.79 6.46 15.19
N ALA A 84 12.58 6.85 16.44
CA ALA A 84 11.26 7.07 17.03
C ALA A 84 10.44 8.17 16.32
N SER A 85 11.06 9.03 15.50
CA SER A 85 10.36 10.05 14.72
C SER A 85 9.59 9.48 13.52
N LEU A 86 9.86 8.23 13.14
CA LEU A 86 9.17 7.54 12.05
C LEU A 86 7.78 7.07 12.48
N THR A 87 6.89 8.05 12.59
CA THR A 87 5.47 7.84 12.88
C THR A 87 4.63 8.71 11.97
N TRP A 88 3.50 8.16 11.54
CA TRP A 88 2.43 8.88 10.87
C TRP A 88 1.13 8.11 11.08
N GLU A 89 0.00 8.80 11.06
CA GLU A 89 -1.28 8.14 11.25
C GLU A 89 -1.68 7.39 9.97
N SER A 90 -2.24 6.19 10.15
CA SER A 90 -2.82 5.38 9.08
C SER A 90 -4.10 4.72 9.59
N GLY A 91 -4.91 4.21 8.67
CA GLY A 91 -6.18 3.58 8.98
C GLY A 91 -6.03 2.17 9.55
N ARG A 92 -7.10 1.73 10.20
CA ARG A 92 -7.29 0.37 10.70
C ARG A 92 -8.57 -0.19 10.09
N THR A 93 -8.47 -1.29 9.37
CA THR A 93 -9.58 -1.83 8.60
C THR A 93 -9.61 -3.36 8.60
N VAL A 94 -10.81 -3.92 8.74
CA VAL A 94 -11.01 -5.34 8.50
C VAL A 94 -11.15 -5.56 7.00
N LEU A 95 -10.35 -6.48 6.48
CA LEU A 95 -10.40 -6.92 5.09
C LEU A 95 -11.16 -8.23 5.04
N VAL A 96 -12.08 -8.33 4.09
CA VAL A 96 -12.91 -9.51 3.88
C VAL A 96 -12.87 -9.86 2.40
N ASP A 97 -12.31 -11.02 2.07
CA ASP A 97 -12.24 -11.54 0.72
C ASP A 97 -13.12 -12.78 0.61
N LEU A 98 -13.95 -12.86 -0.45
CA LEU A 98 -14.81 -14.01 -0.71
C LEU A 98 -14.72 -14.44 -2.17
N ALA A 99 -14.67 -15.76 -2.39
CA ALA A 99 -15.09 -16.33 -3.65
C ALA A 99 -16.52 -16.87 -3.48
N VAL A 100 -17.41 -16.47 -4.39
CA VAL A 100 -18.81 -16.91 -4.40
C VAL A 100 -19.18 -17.46 -5.77
N ARG A 101 -20.01 -18.50 -5.83
CA ARG A 101 -20.58 -18.99 -7.08
C ARG A 101 -21.36 -17.88 -7.79
N THR A 102 -21.13 -17.72 -9.08
CA THR A 102 -21.69 -16.67 -9.93
C THR A 102 -23.21 -16.69 -9.92
N ARG A 103 -23.80 -15.50 -9.80
CA ARG A 103 -25.24 -15.28 -9.93
C ARG A 103 -25.49 -14.00 -10.74
N ARG A 104 -26.55 -13.99 -11.53
CA ARG A 104 -27.03 -12.79 -12.21
C ARG A 104 -27.63 -11.81 -11.18
N GLY A 105 -27.29 -10.54 -11.30
CA GLY A 105 -27.84 -9.46 -10.47
C GLY A 105 -27.09 -9.22 -9.16
N ASP A 106 -25.92 -9.85 -8.96
CA ASP A 106 -25.01 -9.46 -7.88
C ASP A 106 -24.42 -8.06 -8.17
N ALA A 107 -24.35 -7.24 -7.13
CA ALA A 107 -23.86 -5.86 -7.22
C ALA A 107 -22.41 -5.80 -7.75
N PHE A 108 -22.07 -4.72 -8.43
CA PHE A 108 -20.67 -4.42 -8.75
C PHE A 108 -19.94 -3.87 -7.52
N VAL A 109 -20.56 -2.89 -6.86
CA VAL A 109 -20.07 -2.23 -5.65
C VAL A 109 -21.23 -2.06 -4.67
N VAL A 110 -20.94 -2.18 -3.38
CA VAL A 110 -21.81 -1.77 -2.27
C VAL A 110 -21.01 -0.81 -1.40
N SER A 111 -21.53 0.40 -1.23
CA SER A 111 -20.98 1.41 -0.32
C SER A 111 -21.95 1.60 0.83
N ASP A 112 -21.44 1.50 2.04
CA ASP A 112 -22.19 1.77 3.26
C ASP A 112 -22.28 3.30 3.49
N LEU A 113 -23.47 3.79 3.80
CA LEU A 113 -23.74 5.19 4.11
C LEU A 113 -23.92 5.43 5.63
N ASP A 114 -24.24 4.39 6.39
CA ASP A 114 -24.47 4.45 7.83
C ASP A 114 -23.17 4.25 8.61
N ALA A 115 -22.26 3.41 8.08
CA ALA A 115 -20.93 3.17 8.61
C ALA A 115 -19.87 3.15 7.49
N PRO A 116 -18.56 3.25 7.80
CA PRO A 116 -17.54 3.10 6.78
C PRO A 116 -17.45 1.62 6.36
N GLY A 117 -17.87 1.33 5.13
CA GLY A 117 -17.84 0.01 4.52
C GLY A 117 -17.84 0.09 3.00
N TRP A 118 -16.98 -0.70 2.36
CA TRP A 118 -16.89 -0.81 0.91
C TRP A 118 -16.73 -2.28 0.53
N LEU A 119 -17.52 -2.74 -0.43
CA LEU A 119 -17.42 -4.10 -0.96
C LEU A 119 -17.50 -4.04 -2.48
N GLU A 120 -16.60 -4.73 -3.16
CA GLU A 120 -16.47 -4.65 -4.61
C GLU A 120 -16.23 -6.02 -5.24
N ARG A 121 -16.90 -6.26 -6.37
CA ARG A 121 -16.72 -7.46 -7.19
C ARG A 121 -15.66 -7.22 -8.26
N PHE A 122 -14.42 -7.57 -7.94
CA PHE A 122 -13.28 -7.38 -8.84
C PHE A 122 -13.37 -8.22 -10.13
N THR A 123 -14.07 -9.36 -10.11
CA THR A 123 -14.34 -10.14 -11.34
C THR A 123 -15.30 -9.48 -12.33
N ALA A 124 -15.95 -8.37 -11.96
CA ALA A 124 -16.66 -7.53 -12.94
C ALA A 124 -15.69 -6.87 -13.93
N GLN A 125 -14.48 -6.54 -13.47
CA GLN A 125 -13.44 -5.89 -14.26
C GLN A 125 -12.54 -6.91 -14.95
N ASP A 126 -12.19 -7.99 -14.24
CA ASP A 126 -11.38 -9.08 -14.78
C ASP A 126 -11.91 -10.45 -14.31
N PRO A 127 -12.69 -11.16 -15.15
CA PRO A 127 -13.20 -12.49 -14.82
C PRO A 127 -12.12 -13.52 -14.51
N GLY A 128 -10.86 -13.30 -14.93
CA GLY A 128 -9.74 -14.20 -14.68
C GLY A 128 -9.22 -14.18 -13.25
N LEU A 129 -9.75 -13.30 -12.38
CA LEU A 129 -9.35 -13.21 -10.97
C LEU A 129 -9.98 -14.30 -10.08
N ALA A 130 -10.90 -15.12 -10.60
CA ALA A 130 -11.50 -16.24 -9.89
C ALA A 130 -11.65 -17.46 -10.83
N PRO A 131 -11.82 -18.67 -10.27
CA PRO A 131 -12.19 -19.85 -11.07
C PRO A 131 -13.44 -19.62 -11.92
N ALA A 132 -13.54 -20.34 -13.04
CA ALA A 132 -14.71 -20.25 -13.91
C ALA A 132 -16.00 -20.59 -13.14
N GLY A 133 -17.00 -19.71 -13.25
CA GLY A 133 -18.26 -19.85 -12.52
C GLY A 133 -18.24 -19.24 -11.11
N GLU A 134 -17.15 -18.63 -10.67
CA GLU A 134 -17.04 -17.92 -9.40
C GLU A 134 -16.78 -16.42 -9.58
N GLN A 135 -16.99 -15.66 -8.51
CA GLN A 135 -16.76 -14.22 -8.43
C GLN A 135 -15.90 -13.91 -7.22
N LEU A 136 -14.91 -13.03 -7.38
CA LEU A 136 -14.10 -12.50 -6.28
C LEU A 136 -14.70 -11.20 -5.77
N LEU A 137 -15.06 -11.19 -4.50
CA LEU A 137 -15.46 -10.01 -3.74
C LEU A 137 -14.33 -9.65 -2.78
N GLN A 138 -13.98 -8.37 -2.71
CA GLN A 138 -13.07 -7.88 -1.68
C GLN A 138 -13.68 -6.65 -1.03
N GLY A 139 -13.62 -6.59 0.30
CA GLY A 139 -14.22 -5.53 1.08
C GLY A 139 -13.28 -4.98 2.13
N GLN A 140 -13.51 -3.72 2.47
CA GLN A 140 -12.77 -2.97 3.48
C GLN A 140 -13.77 -2.36 4.45
N PHE A 141 -13.59 -2.65 5.73
CA PHE A 141 -14.49 -2.24 6.80
C PHE A 141 -13.67 -1.55 7.90
N PRO A 142 -13.40 -0.23 7.75
CA PRO A 142 -12.68 0.56 8.75
C PRO A 142 -13.28 0.40 10.15
N ILE A 143 -12.43 0.20 11.15
CA ILE A 143 -12.81 0.04 12.56
C ILE A 143 -12.08 1.04 13.44
N GLY A 144 -12.68 1.38 14.58
CA GLY A 144 -12.03 2.20 15.60
C GLY A 144 -10.84 1.50 16.27
N PRO A 145 -10.04 2.25 17.06
CA PRO A 145 -8.89 1.69 17.77
C PRO A 145 -9.28 0.56 18.74
N ASP A 146 -10.40 0.71 19.46
CA ASP A 146 -10.85 -0.24 20.47
C ASP A 146 -11.79 -1.33 19.92
N ALA A 147 -12.23 -1.19 18.67
CA ALA A 147 -13.15 -2.13 18.04
C ALA A 147 -12.44 -3.45 17.69
N ARG A 148 -13.14 -4.57 17.85
CA ARG A 148 -12.60 -5.90 17.54
C ARG A 148 -12.76 -6.22 16.05
N ARG A 149 -11.89 -7.08 15.52
CA ARG A 149 -11.99 -7.58 14.14
C ARG A 149 -13.39 -8.16 13.83
N ALA A 150 -13.98 -8.87 14.78
CA ALA A 150 -15.30 -9.47 14.63
C ALA A 150 -16.41 -8.45 14.35
N GLU A 151 -16.28 -7.20 14.83
CA GLU A 151 -17.26 -6.14 14.58
C GLU A 151 -17.17 -5.63 13.14
N GLY A 152 -15.96 -5.58 12.56
CA GLY A 152 -15.80 -5.31 11.13
C GLY A 152 -16.30 -6.45 10.24
N ALA A 153 -16.04 -7.70 10.63
CA ALA A 153 -16.52 -8.87 9.91
C ALA A 153 -18.06 -8.96 9.93
N ALA A 154 -18.71 -8.66 11.07
CA ALA A 154 -20.16 -8.62 11.17
C ALA A 154 -20.78 -7.59 10.22
N ARG A 155 -20.23 -6.37 10.15
CA ARG A 155 -20.68 -5.34 9.19
C ARG A 155 -20.46 -5.76 7.74
N ALA A 156 -19.40 -6.52 7.45
CA ALA A 156 -19.20 -7.08 6.12
C ALA A 156 -20.34 -8.02 5.73
N GLU A 157 -20.82 -8.84 6.66
CA GLU A 157 -21.95 -9.71 6.43
C GLU A 157 -23.25 -8.94 6.21
N GLU A 158 -23.49 -7.86 6.96
CA GLU A 158 -24.65 -6.97 6.76
C GLU A 158 -24.65 -6.39 5.34
N LEU A 159 -23.50 -5.91 4.84
CA LEU A 159 -23.39 -5.40 3.47
C LEU A 159 -23.53 -6.49 2.41
N LEU A 160 -22.99 -7.69 2.67
CA LEU A 160 -23.14 -8.85 1.79
C LEU A 160 -24.62 -9.26 1.67
N ASP A 161 -25.38 -9.20 2.77
CA ASP A 161 -26.81 -9.49 2.78
C ASP A 161 -27.63 -8.54 1.90
N LEU A 162 -27.19 -7.29 1.77
CA LEU A 162 -27.83 -6.28 0.92
C LEU A 162 -27.45 -6.42 -0.57
N GLY A 163 -26.18 -6.67 -0.88
CA GLY A 163 -25.66 -6.62 -2.25
C GLY A 163 -25.52 -7.98 -2.96
N PHE A 164 -25.48 -9.07 -2.20
CA PHE A 164 -25.13 -10.40 -2.69
C PHE A 164 -26.10 -11.48 -2.15
N PRO A 165 -27.34 -11.54 -2.65
CA PRO A 165 -28.35 -12.49 -2.16
C PRO A 165 -27.87 -13.94 -2.11
N GLY A 166 -28.08 -14.61 -0.98
CA GLY A 166 -27.67 -16.00 -0.78
C GLY A 166 -26.16 -16.23 -0.81
N TRP A 167 -25.34 -15.21 -0.56
CA TRP A 167 -23.87 -15.34 -0.61
C TRP A 167 -23.34 -16.44 0.32
N ARG A 168 -23.96 -16.65 1.49
CA ARG A 168 -23.52 -17.69 2.46
C ARG A 168 -23.50 -19.08 1.83
N ASP A 169 -24.61 -19.48 1.20
CA ASP A 169 -24.71 -20.79 0.53
C ASP A 169 -23.85 -20.88 -0.73
N ARG A 170 -23.48 -19.74 -1.30
CA ARG A 170 -22.68 -19.65 -2.52
C ARG A 170 -21.19 -19.52 -2.27
N THR A 171 -20.75 -19.26 -1.05
CA THR A 171 -19.34 -19.04 -0.71
C THR A 171 -18.56 -20.33 -0.90
N THR A 172 -17.53 -20.27 -1.72
CA THR A 172 -16.59 -21.37 -2.00
C THR A 172 -15.28 -21.16 -1.23
N TRP A 173 -14.93 -19.92 -0.95
CA TRP A 173 -13.76 -19.54 -0.17
C TRP A 173 -13.99 -18.20 0.53
N ARG A 174 -13.40 -18.06 1.72
CA ARG A 174 -13.41 -16.82 2.51
C ARG A 174 -12.08 -16.64 3.21
N SER A 175 -11.61 -15.40 3.24
CA SER A 175 -10.48 -14.96 4.06
C SER A 175 -10.81 -13.65 4.74
N GLU A 176 -10.26 -13.48 5.94
CA GLU A 176 -10.38 -12.26 6.72
C GLU A 176 -8.99 -11.84 7.21
N ALA A 177 -8.69 -10.57 7.13
CA ALA A 177 -7.47 -9.99 7.66
C ALA A 177 -7.74 -8.67 8.38
N LEU A 178 -6.79 -8.25 9.21
CA LEU A 178 -6.78 -6.92 9.80
C LEU A 178 -5.58 -6.17 9.21
N ALA A 179 -5.85 -5.07 8.53
CA ALA A 179 -4.82 -4.11 8.15
C ALA A 179 -4.82 -2.98 9.18
N ASP A 180 -3.74 -2.87 9.93
CA ASP A 180 -3.53 -1.86 10.97
C ASP A 180 -2.22 -1.14 10.66
N GLY A 181 -2.28 0.18 10.45
CA GLY A 181 -1.12 0.95 10.01
C GLY A 181 -0.71 0.70 8.54
N ARG A 182 -1.61 0.10 7.74
CA ARG A 182 -1.30 -0.47 6.41
C ARG A 182 -2.29 -0.06 5.31
N THR A 183 -2.95 1.07 5.48
CA THR A 183 -3.93 1.59 4.50
C THR A 183 -3.48 2.91 3.86
N GLY A 184 -2.19 3.22 3.92
CA GLY A 184 -1.64 4.53 3.57
C GLY A 184 -1.82 5.59 4.66
N ALA A 185 -1.06 6.68 4.52
CA ALA A 185 -1.13 7.82 5.43
C ALA A 185 -2.48 8.54 5.41
N VAL A 186 -2.89 9.02 6.59
CA VAL A 186 -3.99 9.99 6.76
C VAL A 186 -3.46 11.32 7.30
N ASP A 187 -3.90 12.44 6.72
CA ASP A 187 -3.42 13.76 7.13
C ASP A 187 -4.48 14.49 7.98
N ARG A 188 -4.07 14.97 9.15
CA ARG A 188 -4.89 15.76 10.08
C ARG A 188 -4.97 17.24 9.64
N PRO A 189 -5.98 18.01 10.10
CA PRO A 189 -6.02 19.45 9.88
C PRO A 189 -4.69 20.11 10.27
N GLY A 190 -4.20 21.02 9.42
CA GLY A 190 -2.89 21.67 9.60
C GLY A 190 -1.69 20.89 9.06
N THR A 191 -1.88 19.65 8.60
CA THR A 191 -0.82 18.82 8.00
C THR A 191 -1.09 18.49 6.53
N THR A 192 -0.03 18.16 5.82
CA THR A 192 -0.02 17.72 4.44
C THR A 192 0.97 16.57 4.27
N TRP A 193 1.02 15.97 3.08
CA TRP A 193 2.02 14.96 2.77
C TRP A 193 3.46 15.44 2.99
N ARG A 194 3.74 16.75 2.93
CA ARG A 194 5.11 17.29 3.16
C ARG A 194 5.57 17.17 4.61
N ASP A 195 4.63 17.04 5.54
CA ASP A 195 4.89 16.97 6.97
C ASP A 195 5.14 15.52 7.44
N ARG A 196 4.90 14.54 6.56
CA ARG A 196 5.20 13.12 6.79
C ARG A 196 6.72 12.91 6.94
N PRO A 197 7.16 11.74 7.45
CA PRO A 197 8.57 11.40 7.47
C PRO A 197 9.27 11.55 6.11
N SER A 198 10.38 12.29 6.11
CA SER A 198 11.19 12.54 4.91
C SER A 198 11.69 11.25 4.27
N VAL A 199 11.70 11.22 2.93
CA VAL A 199 12.37 10.21 2.11
C VAL A 199 13.87 10.17 2.40
N VAL A 200 14.50 11.30 2.72
CA VAL A 200 15.94 11.35 3.04
C VAL A 200 16.13 11.15 4.54
N ARG A 201 16.87 10.10 4.94
CA ARG A 201 17.17 9.81 6.35
C ARG A 201 18.58 10.24 6.78
N GLY A 202 19.47 10.50 5.83
CA GLY A 202 20.89 10.76 6.09
C GLY A 202 21.76 9.54 5.80
N ASP A 203 23.08 9.70 5.77
CA ASP A 203 24.05 8.61 5.63
C ASP A 203 23.83 7.66 4.43
N GLY A 204 23.28 8.19 3.34
CA GLY A 204 22.96 7.41 2.14
C GLY A 204 21.73 6.50 2.29
N ILE A 205 20.94 6.67 3.35
CA ILE A 205 19.69 5.94 3.59
C ILE A 205 18.50 6.77 3.11
N PHE A 206 17.63 6.11 2.35
CA PHE A 206 16.39 6.66 1.82
C PHE A 206 15.21 5.77 2.22
N LEU A 207 14.03 6.36 2.37
CA LEU A 207 12.79 5.68 2.76
C LEU A 207 11.76 5.74 1.63
N ALA A 208 11.11 4.62 1.35
CA ALA A 208 10.02 4.53 0.39
C ALA A 208 8.82 3.79 1.01
N GLY A 209 7.61 4.24 0.71
CA GLY A 209 6.39 3.67 1.27
C GLY A 209 5.19 4.60 1.10
N ASP A 210 4.05 4.20 1.67
CA ASP A 210 2.78 4.93 1.56
C ASP A 210 2.54 5.98 2.67
N GLN A 211 3.49 6.10 3.59
CA GLN A 211 3.41 6.98 4.76
C GLN A 211 4.58 7.98 4.86
N VAL A 212 5.30 8.19 3.76
CA VAL A 212 6.44 9.12 3.69
C VAL A 212 6.08 10.40 2.95
N ALA A 213 6.97 11.39 3.00
CA ALA A 213 6.80 12.69 2.37
C ALA A 213 6.90 12.64 0.84
N ALA A 214 5.90 12.02 0.21
CA ALA A 214 5.72 11.98 -1.23
C ALA A 214 4.25 12.28 -1.60
N PRO A 215 4.02 12.91 -2.77
CA PRO A 215 2.68 13.20 -3.24
C PRO A 215 1.97 11.93 -3.76
N GLY A 216 0.64 11.97 -3.77
CA GLY A 216 -0.20 10.93 -4.36
C GLY A 216 -1.28 10.42 -3.40
N LEU A 217 -2.09 9.51 -3.93
CA LEU A 217 -3.19 8.85 -3.22
C LEU A 217 -2.94 7.33 -3.14
N LEU A 218 -3.07 6.77 -1.94
CA LEU A 218 -2.89 5.33 -1.67
C LEU A 218 -1.56 4.80 -2.24
N SER A 219 -1.61 3.79 -3.12
CA SER A 219 -0.44 3.15 -3.73
C SER A 219 0.44 4.11 -4.53
N GLU A 220 -0.12 5.21 -5.05
CA GLU A 220 0.68 6.21 -5.77
C GLU A 220 1.83 6.73 -4.92
N VAL A 221 1.60 6.93 -3.62
CA VAL A 221 2.63 7.41 -2.69
C VAL A 221 3.80 6.43 -2.60
N SER A 222 3.53 5.12 -2.67
CA SER A 222 4.59 4.10 -2.70
C SER A 222 5.39 4.17 -4.01
N PHE A 223 4.74 4.41 -5.15
CA PHE A 223 5.44 4.55 -6.43
C PHE A 223 6.24 5.86 -6.49
N THR A 224 5.66 6.99 -6.12
CA THR A 224 6.33 8.30 -6.17
C THR A 224 7.50 8.36 -5.19
N SER A 225 7.34 7.86 -3.97
CA SER A 225 8.46 7.76 -3.01
C SER A 225 9.52 6.76 -3.44
N GLY A 226 9.14 5.63 -4.03
CA GLY A 226 10.08 4.65 -4.56
C GLY A 226 10.94 5.20 -5.69
N ILE A 227 10.33 5.94 -6.62
CA ILE A 227 11.05 6.63 -7.70
C ILE A 227 11.99 7.69 -7.14
N GLU A 228 11.52 8.55 -6.24
CA GLU A 228 12.35 9.59 -5.62
C GLU A 228 13.54 9.00 -4.86
N ALA A 229 13.29 8.01 -3.99
CA ALA A 229 14.35 7.33 -3.23
C ALA A 229 15.38 6.68 -4.16
N ALA A 230 14.96 6.04 -5.25
CA ALA A 230 15.85 5.43 -6.23
C ALA A 230 16.71 6.48 -6.96
N LEU A 231 16.11 7.60 -7.40
CA LEU A 231 16.84 8.68 -8.05
C LEU A 231 17.90 9.29 -7.12
N LEU A 232 17.54 9.51 -5.86
CA LEU A 232 18.47 10.03 -4.85
C LEU A 232 19.58 9.03 -4.53
N ALA A 233 19.26 7.72 -4.44
CA ALA A 233 20.25 6.67 -4.25
C ALA A 233 21.25 6.61 -5.41
N VAL A 234 20.78 6.63 -6.66
CA VAL A 234 21.67 6.67 -7.84
C VAL A 234 22.58 7.90 -7.81
N LYS A 235 22.02 9.08 -7.48
CA LYS A 235 22.80 10.32 -7.34
C LYS A 235 23.84 10.23 -6.23
N ALA A 236 23.51 9.60 -5.10
CA ALA A 236 24.42 9.39 -3.98
C ALA A 236 25.56 8.42 -4.34
N ALA A 237 25.24 7.34 -5.08
CA ALA A 237 26.24 6.38 -5.58
C ALA A 237 27.25 7.06 -6.52
N GLY A 238 26.80 7.97 -7.39
CA GLY A 238 27.66 8.74 -8.29
C GLY A 238 28.51 9.83 -7.61
N ARG A 239 28.23 10.16 -6.34
CA ARG A 239 28.93 11.19 -5.56
C ARG A 239 30.05 10.64 -4.65
N ARG A 240 30.38 9.35 -4.73
CA ARG A 240 31.48 8.78 -3.95
C ARG A 240 32.77 9.61 -4.16
N PRO A 241 33.43 10.11 -3.09
CA PRO A 241 34.73 10.72 -3.21
C PRO A 241 35.75 9.61 -3.52
N GLY A 242 36.10 9.47 -4.80
CA GLY A 242 36.93 8.37 -5.27
C GLY A 242 37.34 8.43 -6.74
N SER A 243 37.64 9.63 -7.26
CA SER A 243 38.50 9.80 -8.44
C SER A 243 39.19 11.17 -8.45
N GLY A 244 39.53 11.70 -7.27
CA GLY A 244 40.48 12.80 -7.17
C GLY A 244 41.87 12.25 -7.45
N VAL A 245 42.39 12.50 -8.64
CA VAL A 245 43.80 12.26 -8.96
C VAL A 245 44.63 13.07 -7.96
N ASP A 246 45.42 12.37 -7.16
CA ASP A 246 46.45 13.00 -6.32
C ASP A 246 47.52 13.59 -7.25
N LEU A 247 47.42 14.89 -7.52
CA LEU A 247 48.37 15.63 -8.35
C LEU A 247 49.72 15.90 -7.66
N ASN A 248 49.97 15.32 -6.47
CA ASN A 248 51.24 15.43 -5.75
C ASN A 248 52.08 14.14 -5.74
N ARG A 249 51.89 13.25 -6.72
CA ARG A 249 52.87 12.20 -7.04
C ARG A 249 53.34 12.32 -8.50
N THR A 250 54.29 13.22 -8.71
CA THR A 250 55.68 13.04 -9.22
C THR A 250 56.10 14.29 -9.98
#